data_AF-A0A1X7ABB5-F1
#
_entry.id   AF-A0A1X7ABB5-F1
#
_cell.length_a   1.000
_cell.length_b   1.000
_cell.length_c   1.000
_cell.angle_alpha   90.00
_cell.angle_beta   90.00
_cell.angle_gamma   90.00
#
_symmetry.space_group_name_H-M   'P 1'
#
loop_
_entity.id
_entity.type
_entity.pdbx_description
1 polymer ?
#
loop_
_entity_poly.entity_id
_entity_poly.type
_entity_poly.pdbx_seq_one_letter_code
_entity_poly.pdbx_strand_id
1 'polypeptide(L)'
;MQITPRVVAQARPLLNFIAQPESGGDYNIVWGGIKSKHRPRQLTSMTIGEVLAWQDSIDPLYMSEAAGKYQILEDTLRGLYRDAGMSVTDMFDEGGQDRLATTLLFRRGYQDYLQGKLSLEKFCNSLAKEWASLPVVTDVRRGTRVVRKGQSYYAGDSLNKAHVSVGDFMDAVRKAKQAPAPEPAQEVPSQGIWAALVSFFLSIFGK
;
A
#
# COMPACT_ATOMS: atom_id res chain seq x y z
N MET A 1 -15.28 -1.26 5.10
CA MET A 1 -14.97 0.13 4.68
C MET A 1 -14.45 0.08 3.26
N GLN A 2 -14.91 0.97 2.37
CA GLN A 2 -14.42 1.01 1.00
C GLN A 2 -13.14 1.85 0.93
N ILE A 3 -12.06 1.31 0.35
CA ILE A 3 -10.82 2.06 0.11
C ILE A 3 -11.01 2.92 -1.14
N THR A 4 -11.36 4.19 -0.95
CA THR A 4 -11.55 5.17 -2.02
C THR A 4 -10.23 5.86 -2.38
N PRO A 5 -10.12 6.52 -3.56
CA PRO A 5 -8.93 7.31 -3.91
C PRO A 5 -8.56 8.36 -2.85
N ARG A 6 -9.57 8.95 -2.18
CA ARG A 6 -9.36 9.89 -1.07
C ARG A 6 -8.66 9.23 0.12
N VAL A 7 -9.08 8.01 0.49
CA VAL A 7 -8.47 7.25 1.58
C VAL A 7 -7.02 6.86 1.24
N VAL A 8 -6.77 6.46 -0.01
CA VAL A 8 -5.42 6.18 -0.51
C VAL A 8 -4.54 7.43 -0.41
N ALA A 9 -5.03 8.59 -0.86
CA ALA A 9 -4.31 9.85 -0.79
C ALA A 9 -3.97 10.25 0.65
N GLN A 10 -4.88 10.04 1.60
CA GLN A 10 -4.63 10.30 3.03
C GLN A 10 -3.54 9.38 3.61
N ALA A 11 -3.52 8.10 3.21
CA ALA A 11 -2.54 7.13 3.67
C ALA A 11 -1.15 7.28 3.01
N ARG A 12 -1.09 7.92 1.84
CA ARG A 12 0.10 8.00 0.98
C ARG A 12 1.38 8.48 1.67
N PRO A 13 1.38 9.51 2.54
CA PRO A 13 2.61 9.92 3.22
C PRO A 13 3.24 8.81 4.05
N LEU A 14 2.43 8.05 4.79
CA LEU A 14 2.92 6.91 5.58
C LEU A 14 3.34 5.75 4.68
N LEU A 15 2.56 5.45 3.64
CA LEU A 15 2.91 4.42 2.67
C LEU A 15 4.21 4.71 1.94
N ASN A 16 4.48 5.97 1.59
CA ASN A 16 5.75 6.36 0.97
C ASN A 16 6.92 6.20 1.94
N PHE A 17 6.75 6.50 3.23
CA PHE A 17 7.75 6.20 4.24
C PHE A 17 8.05 4.70 4.32
N ILE A 18 7.02 3.86 4.32
CA ILE A 18 7.15 2.40 4.37
C ILE A 18 7.81 1.84 3.10
N ALA A 19 7.43 2.35 1.93
CA ALA A 19 7.94 1.85 0.65
C ALA A 19 9.43 2.12 0.44
N GLN A 20 9.99 3.19 1.03
CA GLN A 20 11.41 3.52 0.87
C GLN A 20 12.35 2.38 1.29
N PRO A 21 12.30 1.87 2.54
CA PRO A 21 13.14 0.75 2.95
C PRO A 21 12.72 -0.61 2.36
N GLU A 22 11.49 -0.77 1.88
CA GLU A 22 11.01 -2.04 1.28
C GLU A 22 11.44 -2.20 -0.18
N SER A 23 11.39 -1.13 -0.97
CA SER A 23 11.51 -1.18 -2.44
C SER A 23 12.20 0.02 -3.07
N GLY A 24 12.55 1.04 -2.29
CA GLY A 24 12.91 2.35 -2.83
C GLY A 24 11.74 3.08 -3.51
N GLY A 25 10.50 2.57 -3.38
CA GLY A 25 9.32 3.10 -4.06
C GLY A 25 9.04 2.48 -5.44
N ASP A 26 9.78 1.46 -5.86
CA ASP A 26 9.63 0.84 -7.19
C ASP A 26 8.45 -0.15 -7.24
N TYR A 27 7.46 0.15 -8.08
CA TYR A 27 6.28 -0.69 -8.30
C TYR A 27 6.55 -1.99 -9.07
N ASN A 28 7.71 -2.13 -9.69
CA ASN A 28 8.11 -3.30 -10.48
C ASN A 28 9.20 -4.14 -9.81
N ILE A 29 9.68 -3.74 -8.63
CA ILE A 29 10.69 -4.51 -7.92
C ILE A 29 10.12 -5.83 -7.39
N VAL A 30 10.98 -6.83 -7.31
CA VAL A 30 10.69 -8.10 -6.65
C VAL A 30 11.81 -8.42 -5.69
N TRP A 31 11.60 -9.36 -4.77
CA TRP A 31 12.62 -9.76 -3.81
C TRP A 31 13.98 -10.03 -4.49
N GLY A 32 15.04 -9.42 -3.96
CA GLY A 32 16.34 -9.33 -4.62
C GLY A 32 17.01 -10.67 -4.92
N GLY A 33 16.68 -11.73 -4.17
CA GLY A 33 17.22 -13.07 -4.37
C GLY A 33 16.59 -13.84 -5.56
N ILE A 34 15.53 -13.34 -6.18
CA ILE A 34 14.93 -13.96 -7.37
C ILE A 34 15.87 -13.76 -8.56
N LYS A 35 16.24 -14.85 -9.25
CA LYS A 35 17.10 -14.78 -10.45
C LYS A 35 16.36 -14.07 -11.58
N SER A 36 17.07 -13.24 -12.35
CA SER A 36 16.49 -12.41 -13.42
C SER A 36 15.60 -13.17 -14.40
N LYS A 37 15.95 -14.42 -14.74
CA LYS A 37 15.17 -15.27 -15.65
C LYS A 37 13.79 -15.69 -15.12
N HIS A 38 13.55 -15.60 -13.81
CA HIS A 38 12.24 -15.90 -13.20
C HIS A 38 11.49 -14.63 -12.77
N ARG A 39 12.05 -13.45 -13.06
CA ARG A 39 11.37 -12.18 -12.77
C ARG A 39 10.35 -11.88 -13.87
N PRO A 40 9.19 -11.29 -13.52
CA PRO A 40 8.27 -10.79 -14.51
C PRO A 40 8.91 -9.59 -15.20
N ARG A 41 8.51 -9.31 -16.45
CA ARG A 41 9.05 -8.15 -17.18
C ARG A 41 8.62 -6.83 -16.53
N GLN A 42 7.36 -6.74 -16.13
CA GLN A 42 6.78 -5.56 -15.50
C GLN A 42 5.51 -5.95 -14.72
N LEU A 43 5.56 -5.85 -13.39
CA LEU A 43 4.42 -6.12 -12.50
C LEU A 43 3.24 -5.17 -12.76
N THR A 44 3.50 -3.90 -13.06
CA THR A 44 2.43 -2.91 -13.28
C THR A 44 1.61 -3.15 -14.55
N SER A 45 2.10 -4.01 -15.44
CA SER A 45 1.37 -4.47 -16.62
C SER A 45 0.62 -5.79 -16.41
N MET A 46 0.63 -6.35 -15.20
CA MET A 46 -0.03 -7.61 -14.85
C MET A 46 -1.31 -7.33 -14.07
N THR A 47 -2.31 -8.18 -14.27
CA THR A 47 -3.46 -8.31 -13.37
C THR A 47 -3.04 -8.94 -12.05
N ILE A 48 -3.85 -8.76 -11.00
CA ILE A 48 -3.64 -9.42 -9.70
C ILE A 48 -3.57 -10.94 -9.85
N GLY A 49 -4.41 -11.52 -10.72
CA GLY A 49 -4.41 -12.95 -11.01
C GLY A 49 -3.12 -13.43 -11.66
N GLU A 50 -2.55 -12.64 -12.58
CA GLU A 50 -1.25 -12.95 -13.19
C GLU A 50 -0.10 -12.82 -12.18
N VAL A 51 -0.15 -11.83 -11.28
CA VAL A 51 0.85 -11.68 -10.21
C VAL A 51 0.80 -12.87 -9.26
N LEU A 52 -0.38 -13.30 -8.84
CA LEU A 52 -0.55 -14.51 -8.03
C LEU A 52 0.01 -15.74 -8.76
N ALA A 53 -0.38 -15.96 -10.02
CA ALA A 53 0.13 -17.10 -10.79
C ALA A 53 1.67 -17.07 -10.93
N TRP A 54 2.26 -15.89 -11.08
CA TRP A 54 3.71 -15.75 -11.07
C TRP A 54 4.32 -16.07 -9.71
N GLN A 55 3.78 -15.53 -8.61
CA GLN A 55 4.22 -15.82 -7.25
C GLN A 55 4.18 -17.32 -6.94
N ASP A 56 3.05 -17.99 -7.21
CA ASP A 56 2.87 -19.43 -7.02
C ASP A 56 3.94 -20.25 -7.77
N SER A 57 4.29 -19.81 -8.99
CA SER A 57 5.24 -20.53 -9.84
C SER A 57 6.68 -20.47 -9.34
N ILE A 58 7.02 -19.46 -8.52
CA ILE A 58 8.37 -19.23 -8.02
C ILE A 58 8.53 -19.51 -6.53
N ASP A 59 7.45 -19.57 -5.76
CA ASP A 59 7.42 -19.88 -4.33
C ASP A 59 8.30 -21.10 -3.95
N PRO A 60 8.21 -22.26 -4.62
CA PRO A 60 9.06 -23.41 -4.26
C PRO A 60 10.54 -23.24 -4.61
N LEU A 61 10.92 -22.16 -5.31
CA LEU A 61 12.29 -21.95 -5.83
C LEU A 61 13.09 -20.92 -5.03
N TYR A 62 12.42 -20.08 -4.23
CA TYR A 62 13.03 -18.94 -3.56
C TYR A 62 12.55 -18.82 -2.12
N MET A 63 13.26 -18.03 -1.31
CA MET A 63 12.84 -17.77 0.08
C MET A 63 11.70 -16.74 0.17
N SER A 64 11.44 -16.02 -0.93
CA SER A 64 10.39 -15.04 -1.02
C SER A 64 10.08 -14.72 -2.48
N GLU A 65 8.81 -14.41 -2.69
CA GLU A 65 8.11 -14.02 -3.89
C GLU A 65 7.52 -12.61 -3.75
N ALA A 66 8.04 -11.83 -2.80
CA ALA A 66 7.58 -10.47 -2.51
C ALA A 66 7.62 -9.57 -3.76
N ALA A 67 6.51 -8.87 -3.99
CA ALA A 67 6.27 -8.15 -5.23
C ALA A 67 5.91 -6.67 -5.00
N GLY A 68 6.43 -5.83 -5.88
CA GLY A 68 6.05 -4.43 -6.03
C GLY A 68 6.53 -3.52 -4.92
N LYS A 69 6.00 -2.30 -4.93
CA LYS A 69 6.41 -1.17 -4.07
C LYS A 69 6.30 -1.50 -2.58
N TYR A 70 5.37 -2.38 -2.23
CA TYR A 70 5.05 -2.74 -0.85
C TYR A 70 5.45 -4.16 -0.48
N GLN A 71 6.21 -4.85 -1.34
CA GLN A 71 6.74 -6.20 -1.12
C GLN A 71 5.66 -7.20 -0.64
N ILE A 72 4.51 -7.22 -1.34
CA ILE A 72 3.36 -8.05 -0.96
C ILE A 72 3.65 -9.52 -1.31
N LEU A 73 3.52 -10.42 -0.35
CA LEU A 73 3.67 -11.87 -0.52
C LEU A 73 2.40 -12.52 -1.09
N GLU A 74 2.54 -13.71 -1.66
CA GLU A 74 1.43 -14.47 -2.28
C GLU A 74 0.28 -14.68 -1.29
N ASP A 75 0.59 -15.26 -0.13
CA ASP A 75 -0.37 -15.57 0.93
C ASP A 75 -1.12 -14.33 1.42
N THR A 76 -0.44 -13.19 1.45
CA THR A 76 -1.06 -11.92 1.81
C THR A 76 -1.97 -11.43 0.69
N LEU A 77 -1.51 -11.48 -0.57
CA LEU A 77 -2.29 -11.06 -1.72
C LEU A 77 -3.56 -11.91 -1.88
N ARG A 78 -3.50 -13.20 -1.54
CA ARG A 78 -4.64 -14.12 -1.45
C ARG A 78 -5.67 -13.63 -0.42
N GLY A 79 -6.63 -12.86 -0.89
CA GLY A 79 -7.74 -12.34 -0.10
C GLY A 79 -7.65 -10.83 0.12
N LEU A 80 -6.45 -10.26 0.18
CA LEU A 80 -6.27 -8.81 0.30
C LEU A 80 -6.97 -8.04 -0.82
N TYR A 81 -6.91 -8.53 -2.06
CA TYR A 81 -7.61 -7.86 -3.17
C TYR A 81 -9.13 -7.81 -2.95
N ARG A 82 -9.74 -8.85 -2.36
CA ARG A 82 -11.17 -8.85 -2.05
C ARG A 82 -11.49 -7.84 -0.95
N ASP A 83 -10.67 -7.80 0.09
CA ASP A 83 -10.80 -6.82 1.18
C ASP A 83 -10.65 -5.38 0.66
N ALA A 84 -9.81 -5.20 -0.37
CA ALA A 84 -9.64 -3.93 -1.05
C ALA A 84 -10.83 -3.57 -1.95
N GLY A 85 -11.77 -4.49 -2.20
CA GLY A 85 -12.88 -4.33 -3.15
C GLY A 85 -12.40 -4.39 -4.62
N MET A 86 -11.40 -5.23 -4.87
CA MET A 86 -10.83 -5.55 -6.18
C MET A 86 -11.10 -7.03 -6.50
N SER A 87 -10.72 -7.45 -7.69
CA SER A 87 -10.86 -8.77 -8.28
C SER A 87 -9.53 -9.22 -8.88
N VAL A 88 -9.43 -10.49 -9.25
CA VAL A 88 -8.21 -11.02 -9.90
C VAL A 88 -7.96 -10.44 -11.29
N THR A 89 -8.97 -9.84 -11.92
CA THR A 89 -8.85 -9.17 -13.23
C THR A 89 -8.44 -7.71 -13.14
N ASP A 90 -8.43 -7.12 -11.95
CA ASP A 90 -7.93 -5.77 -11.75
C ASP A 90 -6.41 -5.73 -11.86
N MET A 91 -5.86 -4.59 -12.30
CA MET A 91 -4.43 -4.41 -12.48
C MET A 91 -3.68 -4.34 -11.16
N PHE A 92 -2.48 -4.93 -11.12
CA PHE A 92 -1.46 -4.71 -10.09
C PHE A 92 -0.56 -3.51 -10.45
N ASP A 93 -1.16 -2.48 -11.05
CA ASP A 93 -0.51 -1.21 -11.40
C ASP A 93 -0.23 -0.35 -10.15
N GLU A 94 0.25 0.87 -10.35
CA GLU A 94 0.56 1.79 -9.25
C GLU A 94 -0.66 2.07 -8.35
N GLY A 95 -1.84 2.23 -8.95
CA GLY A 95 -3.08 2.48 -8.23
C GLY A 95 -3.58 1.26 -7.47
N GLY A 96 -3.49 0.08 -8.09
CA GLY A 96 -3.83 -1.20 -7.48
C GLY A 96 -2.94 -1.52 -6.28
N GLN A 97 -1.62 -1.38 -6.43
CA GLN A 97 -0.66 -1.59 -5.34
C GLN A 97 -0.88 -0.61 -4.18
N ASP A 98 -1.10 0.69 -4.47
CA ASP A 98 -1.42 1.68 -3.44
C ASP A 98 -2.72 1.35 -2.69
N ARG A 99 -3.74 0.86 -3.40
CA ARG A 99 -5.03 0.45 -2.80
C ARG A 99 -4.87 -0.79 -1.92
N LEU A 100 -4.12 -1.79 -2.37
CA LEU A 100 -3.80 -2.99 -1.59
C LEU A 100 -3.01 -2.63 -0.32
N ALA A 101 -1.97 -1.80 -0.43
CA ALA A 101 -1.18 -1.37 0.72
C ALA A 101 -1.97 -0.49 1.69
N THR A 102 -2.87 0.36 1.19
CA THR A 102 -3.81 1.09 2.04
C THR A 102 -4.71 0.11 2.80
N THR A 103 -5.21 -0.94 2.15
CA THR A 103 -6.00 -1.99 2.81
C THR A 103 -5.20 -2.67 3.94
N LEU A 104 -3.91 -2.94 3.74
CA LEU A 104 -3.03 -3.47 4.77
C LEU A 104 -2.86 -2.51 5.96
N LEU A 105 -2.70 -1.20 5.73
CA LEU A 105 -2.66 -0.22 6.82
C LEU A 105 -3.92 -0.28 7.69
N PHE A 106 -5.09 -0.32 7.05
CA PHE A 106 -6.37 -0.44 7.77
C PHE A 106 -6.46 -1.76 8.54
N ARG A 107 -6.06 -2.88 7.94
CA ARG A 107 -5.97 -4.19 8.61
C ARG A 107 -5.07 -4.15 9.86
N ARG A 108 -4.04 -3.30 9.87
CA ARG A 108 -3.12 -3.12 11.01
C ARG A 108 -3.59 -2.09 12.04
N GLY A 109 -4.77 -1.48 11.86
CA GLY A 109 -5.39 -0.60 12.85
C GLY A 109 -5.21 0.89 12.58
N TYR A 110 -4.95 1.30 11.34
CA TYR A 110 -4.78 2.72 11.00
C TYR A 110 -5.97 3.57 11.40
N GLN A 111 -7.21 3.12 11.15
CA GLN A 111 -8.42 3.84 11.55
C GLN A 111 -8.51 4.03 13.07
N ASP A 112 -8.24 2.98 13.85
CA ASP A 112 -8.27 3.06 15.32
C ASP A 112 -7.17 3.99 15.85
N TYR A 113 -5.99 3.99 15.22
CA TYR A 113 -4.92 4.92 15.54
C TYR A 113 -5.32 6.38 15.29
N LEU A 114 -5.91 6.67 14.12
CA LEU A 114 -6.41 8.01 13.79
C LEU A 114 -7.47 8.47 14.80
N GLN A 115 -8.37 7.57 15.21
CA GLN A 115 -9.42 7.84 16.21
C GLN A 115 -8.92 7.87 17.65
N GLY A 116 -7.63 7.59 17.90
CA GLY A 116 -7.06 7.55 19.25
C GLY A 116 -7.42 6.31 20.07
N LYS A 117 -8.05 5.30 19.46
CA LYS A 117 -8.40 4.01 20.08
C LYS A 117 -7.20 3.06 20.15
N LEU A 118 -6.20 3.25 19.28
CA LEU A 118 -4.94 2.51 19.28
C LEU A 118 -3.78 3.47 19.61
N SER A 119 -2.92 3.11 20.56
CA SER A 119 -1.73 3.90 20.88
C SER A 119 -0.73 3.89 19.73
N LEU A 120 0.15 4.88 19.68
CA LEU A 120 1.21 4.96 18.69
C LEU A 120 2.09 3.69 18.68
N GLU A 121 2.51 3.24 19.87
CA GLU A 121 3.38 2.06 20.01
C GLU A 121 2.68 0.79 19.53
N LYS A 122 1.40 0.60 19.90
CA LYS A 122 0.61 -0.55 19.45
C LYS A 122 0.42 -0.55 17.94
N PHE A 123 0.15 0.61 17.35
CA PHE A 123 0.01 0.74 15.90
C PHE A 123 1.34 0.48 15.18
N CYS A 124 2.43 1.12 15.58
CA CYS A 124 3.77 0.88 15.04
C CYS A 124 4.17 -0.61 15.12
N ASN A 125 3.96 -1.26 16.27
CA ASN A 125 4.24 -2.69 16.41
C ASN A 125 3.30 -3.58 15.59
N SER A 126 2.08 -3.13 15.27
CA SER A 126 1.17 -3.82 14.37
C SER A 126 1.66 -3.72 12.91
N LEU A 127 2.10 -2.53 12.50
CA LEU A 127 2.71 -2.30 11.18
C LEU A 127 3.99 -3.12 10.97
N ALA A 128 4.84 -3.26 12.00
CA ALA A 128 6.05 -4.07 11.94
C ALA A 128 5.79 -5.58 11.73
N LYS A 129 4.55 -6.04 11.93
CA LYS A 129 4.12 -7.42 11.58
C LYS A 129 3.68 -7.56 10.12
N GLU A 130 3.57 -6.47 9.37
CA GLU A 130 3.25 -6.48 7.95
C GLU A 130 4.52 -6.27 7.12
N TRP A 131 5.28 -5.21 7.44
CA TRP A 131 6.47 -4.82 6.70
C TRP A 131 7.73 -5.11 7.51
N ALA A 132 8.56 -6.02 7.00
CA ALA A 132 9.71 -6.56 7.72
C ALA A 132 10.83 -5.53 7.92
N SER A 133 10.89 -4.50 7.07
CA SER A 133 11.85 -3.41 7.18
C SER A 133 11.56 -2.44 8.33
N LEU A 134 10.36 -2.49 8.93
CA LEU A 134 9.99 -1.65 10.05
C LEU A 134 10.46 -2.26 11.38
N PRO A 135 11.01 -1.44 12.30
CA PRO A 135 11.36 -1.92 13.62
C PRO A 135 10.14 -2.05 14.52
N VAL A 136 10.18 -3.01 15.45
CA VAL A 136 9.32 -2.96 16.64
C VAL A 136 9.78 -1.80 17.52
N VAL A 137 8.83 -1.05 18.08
CA VAL A 137 9.11 0.18 18.83
C VAL A 137 9.10 -0.02 20.35
N THR A 138 8.68 -1.21 20.79
CA THR A 138 8.86 -1.74 22.14
C THR A 138 9.33 -3.19 22.04
N ASP A 139 9.76 -3.78 23.15
CA ASP A 139 9.96 -5.22 23.20
C ASP A 139 8.61 -5.93 22.97
N VAL A 140 8.61 -6.95 22.11
CA VAL A 140 7.41 -7.73 21.79
C VAL A 140 7.71 -9.22 21.84
N ARG A 141 6.72 -10.01 22.24
CA ARG A 141 6.83 -11.47 22.24
C ARG A 141 6.37 -12.04 20.89
N ARG A 142 7.18 -12.92 20.29
CA ARG A 142 6.85 -13.69 19.10
C ARG A 142 7.12 -15.17 19.40
N GLY A 143 6.07 -15.93 19.71
CA GLY A 143 6.20 -17.29 20.21
C GLY A 143 6.98 -17.34 21.53
N THR A 144 8.08 -18.08 21.54
CA THR A 144 9.01 -18.18 22.68
C THR A 144 10.06 -17.06 22.72
N ARG A 145 10.23 -16.30 21.64
CA ARG A 145 11.25 -15.26 21.50
C ARG A 145 10.75 -13.90 21.96
N VAL A 146 11.65 -13.13 22.57
CA VAL A 146 11.49 -11.68 22.75
C VAL A 146 12.23 -10.98 21.60
N VAL A 147 11.49 -10.21 20.80
CA VAL A 147 12.03 -9.30 19.81
C VAL A 147 12.23 -7.97 20.49
N ARG A 148 13.46 -7.46 20.49
CA ARG A 148 13.82 -6.22 21.17
C ARG A 148 13.48 -5.00 20.33
N LYS A 149 13.17 -3.89 21.00
CA LYS A 149 13.01 -2.58 20.36
C LYS A 149 14.12 -2.31 19.33
N GLY A 150 13.75 -1.83 18.14
CA GLY A 150 14.66 -1.55 17.03
C GLY A 150 14.93 -2.73 16.10
N GLN A 151 14.51 -3.95 16.46
CA GLN A 151 14.63 -5.12 15.58
C GLN A 151 13.40 -5.25 14.67
N SER A 152 13.55 -5.92 13.53
CA SER A 152 12.40 -6.40 12.76
C SER A 152 11.57 -7.36 13.60
N TYR A 153 10.24 -7.37 13.45
CA TYR A 153 9.39 -8.39 14.08
C TYR A 153 9.83 -9.82 13.74
N TYR A 154 10.45 -9.99 12.57
CA TYR A 154 10.93 -11.25 12.03
C TYR A 154 12.39 -11.55 12.39
N ALA A 155 13.04 -10.72 13.21
CA ALA A 155 14.43 -10.93 13.59
C ALA A 155 14.69 -12.34 14.12
N GLY A 156 15.66 -13.03 13.51
CA GLY A 156 16.03 -14.40 13.85
C GLY A 156 15.87 -15.41 12.72
N ASP A 157 15.22 -15.05 11.62
CA ASP A 157 15.06 -15.89 10.42
C ASP A 157 16.20 -15.75 9.40
N SER A 158 17.26 -15.01 9.73
CA SER A 158 18.41 -14.65 8.87
C SER A 158 18.10 -13.81 7.63
N LEU A 159 16.82 -13.66 7.25
CA LEU A 159 16.35 -12.95 6.07
C LEU A 159 16.00 -11.50 6.38
N ASN A 160 15.26 -11.26 7.46
CA ASN A 160 14.58 -10.01 7.72
C ASN A 160 15.34 -9.11 8.72
N LYS A 161 15.46 -7.83 8.37
CA LYS A 161 16.09 -6.78 9.20
C LYS A 161 15.29 -5.49 9.13
N ALA A 162 15.30 -4.74 10.23
CA ALA A 162 14.77 -3.38 10.20
C ALA A 162 15.78 -2.47 9.49
N HIS A 163 15.26 -1.56 8.66
CA HIS A 163 16.06 -0.66 7.82
C HIS A 163 15.83 0.82 8.14
N VAL A 164 14.97 1.13 9.12
CA VAL A 164 14.73 2.48 9.62
C VAL A 164 14.86 2.54 11.13
N SER A 165 15.16 3.72 11.68
CA SER A 165 15.21 3.92 13.13
C SER A 165 13.80 3.93 13.75
N VAL A 166 13.71 3.60 15.04
CA VAL A 166 12.44 3.71 15.78
C VAL A 166 11.93 5.15 15.81
N GLY A 167 12.83 6.14 15.93
CA GLY A 167 12.46 7.56 15.96
C GLY A 167 11.81 8.00 14.66
N ASP A 168 12.48 7.79 13.54
CA ASP A 168 11.97 8.17 12.21
C ASP A 168 10.64 7.49 11.91
N PHE A 169 10.51 6.21 12.27
CA PHE A 169 9.27 5.47 12.08
C PHE A 169 8.11 6.03 12.91
N MET A 170 8.31 6.24 14.21
CA MET A 170 7.26 6.81 15.07
C MET A 170 6.88 8.23 14.64
N ASP A 171 7.84 9.03 14.18
CA ASP A 171 7.58 10.38 13.69
C ASP A 171 6.80 10.38 12.36
N ALA A 172 7.11 9.48 11.43
CA ALA A 172 6.33 9.30 10.22
C ALA A 172 4.87 8.93 10.53
N VAL A 173 4.65 8.04 11.48
CA VAL A 173 3.30 7.63 11.92
C VAL A 173 2.55 8.79 12.59
N ARG A 174 3.22 9.60 13.45
CA ARG A 174 2.63 10.81 14.04
C ARG A 174 2.21 11.82 12.98
N LYS A 175 3.09 12.09 12.01
CA LYS A 175 2.81 13.01 10.89
C LYS A 175 1.60 12.53 10.09
N ALA A 176 1.46 11.23 9.87
CA ALA A 176 0.30 10.66 9.16
C ALA A 176 -1.04 10.86 9.89
N LYS A 177 -1.04 11.06 11.21
CA LYS A 177 -2.24 11.41 11.99
C LYS A 177 -2.57 12.90 11.95
N GLN A 178 -1.54 13.74 11.78
CA GLN A 178 -1.66 15.19 11.74
C GLN A 178 -1.93 15.72 10.32
N ALA A 179 -1.64 14.91 9.30
CA ALA A 179 -1.89 15.28 7.91
C ALA A 179 -3.39 15.60 7.73
N PRO A 180 -3.73 16.81 7.25
CA PRO A 180 -5.12 17.12 6.93
C PRO A 180 -5.62 16.10 5.92
N ALA A 181 -6.86 15.62 6.11
CA ALA A 181 -7.50 14.82 5.08
C ALA A 181 -7.47 15.64 3.78
N PRO A 182 -7.15 15.04 2.61
CA PRO A 182 -7.23 15.77 1.36
C PRO A 182 -8.60 16.45 1.29
N GLU A 183 -8.58 17.76 0.97
CA GLU A 183 -9.80 18.54 0.78
C GLU A 183 -10.74 17.73 -0.12
N PRO A 184 -12.06 17.73 0.15
CA PRO A 184 -13.00 17.18 -0.80
C PRO A 184 -12.67 17.78 -2.17
N ALA A 185 -12.47 16.94 -3.18
CA ALA A 185 -12.33 17.44 -4.54
C ALA A 185 -13.51 18.38 -4.77
N GLN A 186 -13.24 19.66 -4.97
CA GLN A 186 -14.29 20.59 -5.35
C GLN A 186 -14.93 19.98 -6.59
N GLU A 187 -16.21 19.63 -6.51
CA GLU A 187 -16.98 19.26 -7.70
C GLU A 187 -16.80 20.44 -8.65
N VAL A 188 -15.97 20.27 -9.68
CA VAL A 188 -15.91 21.24 -10.77
C VAL A 188 -17.35 21.26 -11.28
N PRO A 189 -18.08 22.38 -11.14
CA PRO A 189 -19.47 22.42 -11.57
C PRO A 189 -19.44 21.99 -13.03
N SER A 190 -20.13 20.88 -13.32
CA SER A 190 -20.26 20.38 -14.68
C SER A 190 -20.82 21.54 -15.47
N GLN A 191 -19.98 22.24 -16.24
CA GLN A 191 -20.48 23.22 -17.18
C GLN A 191 -21.35 22.40 -18.12
N GLY A 192 -22.65 22.60 -17.96
CA GLY A 192 -23.67 21.80 -18.61
C GLY A 192 -23.43 21.80 -20.11
N ILE A 193 -23.74 20.66 -20.71
CA ILE A 193 -23.77 20.39 -22.16
C ILE A 193 -24.78 21.30 -22.91
N TRP A 194 -25.24 22.41 -22.31
CA TRP A 194 -26.24 23.33 -22.86
C TRP A 194 -25.68 24.65 -23.42
N ALA A 195 -24.36 24.84 -23.45
CA ALA A 195 -23.73 25.98 -24.12
C ALA A 195 -23.31 25.70 -25.58
N ALA A 196 -23.88 24.66 -26.22
CA ALA A 196 -23.67 24.36 -27.64
C ALA A 196 -24.98 24.31 -28.47
N LEU A 197 -26.14 24.65 -27.89
CA LEU A 197 -27.44 24.61 -28.60
C LEU A 197 -28.23 25.93 -28.61
N VAL A 198 -27.63 27.05 -28.22
CA VAL A 198 -28.23 28.39 -28.45
C VAL A 198 -27.26 29.29 -29.18
N SER A 199 -26.96 28.93 -30.44
CA SER A 199 -26.59 29.87 -31.52
C SER A 199 -26.94 29.32 -32.91
N PHE A 200 -27.87 28.36 -33.01
CA PHE A 200 -28.34 27.82 -34.29
C PHE A 200 -29.80 28.18 -34.64
N PHE A 201 -30.42 29.18 -33.99
CA PHE A 201 -31.83 29.52 -34.27
C PHE A 201 -32.18 31.01 -34.39
N LEU A 202 -31.24 31.86 -34.83
CA LEU A 202 -31.56 33.20 -35.37
C LEU A 202 -30.69 33.57 -36.58
N SER A 203 -30.77 32.80 -37.66
CA SER A 203 -30.32 33.23 -39.01
C SER A 203 -31.21 32.70 -40.14
N ILE A 204 -32.47 32.39 -39.84
CA ILE A 204 -33.50 32.16 -40.85
C ILE A 204 -34.66 33.06 -40.43
N PHE A 205 -35.01 34.01 -41.31
CA PHE A 205 -35.96 35.13 -41.17
C PHE A 205 -35.38 36.50 -40.70
N GLY A 206 -34.97 37.32 -41.67
CA GLY A 206 -35.51 38.70 -41.73
C GLY A 206 -34.54 39.89 -41.80
N LYS A 207 -33.81 40.07 -42.91
CA LYS A 207 -33.90 41.25 -43.80
C LYS A 207 -33.12 41.01 -45.09
#